data_AF-A0A257MZQ8-F1
#
_entry.id   AF-A0A257MZQ8-F1
#
_cell.length_a   1.000
_cell.length_b   1.000
_cell.length_c   1.000
_cell.angle_alpha   90.00
_cell.angle_beta   90.00
_cell.angle_gamma   90.00
#
_symmetry.space_group_name_H-M   'P 1'
#
loop_
_entity.id
_entity.type
_entity.pdbx_description
1 polymer ?
#
loop_
_entity_poly.entity_id
_entity_poly.type
_entity_poly.pdbx_seq_one_letter_code
_entity_poly.pdbx_strand_id
1 'polypeptide(L)'
;MKRAFTLEYWQDDGWYVGKLREVPGVFSQGETLEELEENIEDAYKLLIEEELQTNHPISQVKEVLVDVGNKHDIYANPANGKQTPIPRHSEIKDTLCQLIRKQLGL
;
A
#
# COMPACT_ATOMS: atom_id res chain seq x y z
N MET A 1 2.50 18.85 26.89
CA MET A 1 3.39 19.66 26.04
C MET A 1 2.83 19.63 24.62
N LYS A 2 2.74 20.75 23.91
CA LYS A 2 2.30 20.73 22.49
C LYS A 2 3.52 20.49 21.61
N ARG A 3 3.48 19.45 20.77
CA ARG A 3 4.43 19.21 19.69
C ARG A 3 3.73 19.51 18.38
N ALA A 4 4.43 20.16 17.45
CA ALA A 4 3.94 20.38 16.10
C ALA A 4 4.42 19.22 15.22
N PHE A 5 3.52 18.70 14.39
CA PHE A 5 3.80 17.67 13.40
C PHE A 5 3.37 18.15 12.03
N THR A 6 3.92 17.57 10.97
CA THR A 6 3.57 17.89 9.60
C THR A 6 2.61 16.83 9.08
N LEU A 7 1.35 17.22 8.91
CA LEU A 7 0.32 16.40 8.26
C LEU A 7 0.48 16.49 6.73
N GLU A 8 0.79 15.36 6.10
CA GLU A 8 0.69 15.19 4.65
C GLU A 8 -0.65 14.54 4.34
N TYR A 9 -1.48 15.16 3.51
CA TYR A 9 -2.82 14.66 3.19
C TYR A 9 -3.18 14.86 1.72
N TRP A 10 -4.12 14.04 1.25
CA TRP A 10 -4.72 14.11 -0.09
C TRP A 10 -6.17 13.66 -0.02
N GLN A 11 -6.91 13.86 -1.11
CA GLN A 11 -8.28 13.35 -1.25
C GLN A 11 -8.29 12.07 -2.08
N ASP A 12 -9.03 11.07 -1.61
CA ASP A 12 -9.24 9.79 -2.29
C ASP A 12 -10.71 9.36 -2.13
N ASP A 13 -11.42 9.13 -3.24
CA ASP A 13 -12.85 8.75 -3.27
C ASP A 13 -13.78 9.58 -2.35
N GLY A 14 -13.50 10.89 -2.23
CA GLY A 14 -14.29 11.80 -1.40
C GLY A 14 -13.90 11.83 0.08
N TRP A 15 -12.86 11.09 0.48
CA TRP A 15 -12.29 11.09 1.82
C TRP A 15 -10.98 11.88 1.86
N TYR A 16 -10.71 12.53 2.99
CA TYR A 16 -9.38 13.02 3.31
C TYR A 16 -8.57 11.88 3.92
N VAL A 17 -7.42 11.59 3.32
CA VAL A 17 -6.46 10.59 3.82
C VAL A 17 -5.18 11.33 4.18
N GLY A 18 -4.63 11.04 5.36
CA GLY A 18 -3.43 11.73 5.84
C GLY A 18 -2.51 10.87 6.69
N LYS A 19 -1.26 11.32 6.78
CA LYS A 19 -0.21 10.70 7.59
C LYS A 19 0.74 11.74 8.17
N LEU A 20 1.34 11.44 9.32
CA LEU A 20 2.39 12.28 9.90
C LEU A 20 3.74 11.97 9.25
N ARG A 21 4.42 12.99 8.74
CA ARG A 21 5.74 12.81 8.10
C ARG A 21 6.80 12.36 9.10
N GLU A 22 6.72 12.84 10.34
CA GLU A 22 7.64 12.53 11.42
C GLU A 22 7.38 11.17 12.06
N VAL A 23 6.16 10.63 11.90
CA VAL A 23 5.75 9.34 12.46
C VAL A 23 5.05 8.52 11.39
N PRO A 24 5.80 7.81 10.52
CA PRO A 24 5.23 7.06 9.41
C PRO A 24 4.19 6.00 9.80
N GLY A 25 4.19 5.58 11.07
CA GLY A 25 3.19 4.65 11.63
C GLY A 25 1.84 5.29 11.95
N VAL A 26 1.74 6.63 11.96
CA VAL A 26 0.49 7.35 12.23
C VAL A 26 -0.11 7.84 10.93
N PHE A 27 -1.21 7.22 10.55
CA PHE A 27 -2.03 7.56 9.39
C PHE A 27 -3.50 7.36 9.73
N SER A 28 -4.37 8.14 9.10
CA SER A 28 -5.81 8.03 9.28
C SER A 28 -6.57 8.63 8.09
N GLN A 29 -7.91 8.60 8.16
CA GLN A 29 -8.81 9.17 7.17
C GLN A 29 -10.01 9.86 7.85
N GLY A 30 -10.69 10.78 7.16
CA GLY A 30 -11.91 11.44 7.61
C GLY A 30 -12.73 12.00 6.45
N GLU A 31 -14.01 12.26 6.64
CA GLU A 31 -14.88 12.89 5.65
C GLU A 31 -14.55 14.38 5.48
N THR A 32 -14.04 15.02 6.53
CA THR A 32 -13.53 16.40 6.51
C THR A 32 -12.07 16.47 6.96
N LEU A 33 -11.43 17.61 6.71
CA LEU A 33 -10.05 17.85 7.15
C LEU A 33 -9.96 17.87 8.69
N GLU A 34 -10.96 18.47 9.35
CA GLU A 34 -11.05 18.49 10.81
C GLU A 34 -11.19 17.08 11.38
N GLU A 35 -12.05 16.23 10.80
CA GLU A 35 -12.19 14.84 11.23
C GLU A 35 -10.89 14.05 11.03
N LEU A 36 -10.19 14.27 9.91
CA LEU A 36 -8.86 13.68 9.69
C LEU A 36 -7.88 14.12 10.79
N GLU A 37 -7.84 15.40 11.17
CA GLU A 37 -6.95 15.89 12.23
C GLU A 37 -7.25 15.25 13.59
N GLU A 38 -8.54 15.14 13.95
CA GLU A 38 -8.98 14.45 15.19
C GLU A 38 -8.56 12.97 15.16
N ASN A 39 -8.82 12.29 14.06
CA ASN A 39 -8.48 10.87 13.91
C ASN A 39 -6.96 10.63 13.91
N ILE A 40 -6.15 11.58 13.41
CA ILE A 40 -4.69 11.54 13.47
C ILE A 40 -4.19 11.72 14.91
N GLU A 41 -4.79 12.63 15.67
CA GLU A 41 -4.43 12.83 17.08
C GLU A 41 -4.69 11.56 17.90
N ASP A 42 -5.83 10.92 17.69
CA ASP A 42 -6.18 9.68 18.39
C ASP A 42 -5.28 8.51 17.98
N ALA A 43 -4.96 8.38 16.68
CA ALA A 43 -3.98 7.40 16.22
C ALA A 43 -2.58 7.62 16.83
N TYR A 44 -2.15 8.88 16.99
CA TYR A 44 -0.88 9.20 17.65
C TYR A 44 -0.91 8.86 19.15
N LYS A 45 -2.00 9.17 19.86
CA LYS A 45 -2.15 8.82 21.28
C LYS A 45 -2.07 7.31 21.50
N LEU A 46 -2.75 6.53 20.67
CA LEU A 46 -2.72 5.06 20.77
C LEU A 46 -1.30 4.51 20.61
N LEU A 47 -0.52 5.05 19.66
CA LEU A 47 0.88 4.63 19.46
C LEU A 47 1.76 4.96 20.68
N ILE A 48 1.60 6.15 21.24
CA ILE A 48 2.36 6.56 22.45
C ILE A 48 1.92 5.78 23.68
N GLU A 49 0.63 5.49 23.84
CA GLU A 49 0.12 4.65 24.92
C GLU A 49 0.67 3.22 24.83
N GLU A 50 0.74 2.66 23.63
CA GLU A 50 1.40 1.37 23.38
C GLU A 50 2.88 1.44 23.78
N GLU A 51 3.62 2.45 23.31
CA GLU A 51 5.04 2.62 23.64
C GLU A 51 5.27 2.77 25.15
N LEU A 52 4.43 3.53 25.87
CA LEU A 52 4.52 3.72 27.32
C LEU A 52 4.10 2.48 28.12
N GLN A 53 3.20 1.64 27.60
CA GLN A 53 2.75 0.41 28.27
C GLN A 53 3.63 -0.80 27.94
N THR A 54 4.48 -0.71 26.93
CA THR A 54 5.37 -1.80 26.54
C THR A 54 6.49 -2.03 27.56
N ASN A 55 6.20 -2.86 28.57
CA ASN A 55 7.20 -3.55 29.39
C ASN A 55 7.84 -4.72 28.61
N HIS A 56 8.07 -4.54 27.30
CA HIS A 56 8.62 -5.57 26.44
C HIS A 56 10.12 -5.74 26.74
N PRO A 57 10.65 -6.97 26.73
CA PRO A 57 12.09 -7.18 26.78
C PRO A 57 12.75 -6.45 25.60
N ILE A 58 14.01 -6.06 25.78
CA ILE A 58 14.80 -5.28 24.81
C ILE A 58 14.53 -5.75 23.38
N SER A 59 13.91 -4.88 22.57
CA SER A 59 13.58 -5.16 21.17
C SER A 59 14.85 -5.37 20.35
N GLN A 60 14.87 -6.38 19.48
CA GLN A 60 15.97 -6.65 18.56
C GLN A 60 15.60 -6.10 17.18
N VAL A 61 16.43 -5.20 16.66
CA VAL A 61 16.25 -4.65 15.31
C VAL A 61 17.03 -5.52 14.33
N LYS A 62 16.38 -5.94 13.24
CA LYS A 62 17.01 -6.66 12.13
C LYS A 62 16.53 -6.07 10.81
N GLU A 63 17.47 -5.76 9.93
CA GLU A 63 17.16 -5.38 8.56
C GLU A 63 16.63 -6.59 7.78
N VAL A 64 15.52 -6.40 7.07
CA VAL A 64 14.92 -7.43 6.21
C VAL A 64 14.85 -6.89 4.79
N LEU A 65 15.44 -7.62 3.85
CA LEU A 65 15.31 -7.35 2.43
C LEU A 65 14.00 -7.96 1.93
N VAL A 66 13.12 -7.13 1.37
CA VAL A 66 11.87 -7.57 0.75
C VAL A 66 12.02 -7.44 -0.77
N ASP A 67 11.89 -8.57 -1.48
CA ASP A 67 11.82 -8.56 -2.94
C ASP A 67 10.43 -8.06 -3.37
N VAL A 68 10.38 -6.85 -3.90
CA VAL A 68 9.16 -6.24 -4.45
C VAL A 68 8.95 -6.73 -5.89
N GLY A 69 8.87 -8.04 -6.05
CA GLY A 69 8.69 -8.67 -7.36
C GLY A 69 7.30 -8.40 -7.92
N ASN A 70 7.22 -7.77 -9.09
CA ASN A 70 6.02 -7.71 -9.93
C ASN A 70 5.62 -9.13 -10.37
N LYS A 71 4.89 -9.85 -9.52
CA LYS A 71 4.30 -11.16 -9.86
C LYS A 71 3.22 -10.96 -10.93
N HIS A 72 3.60 -11.10 -12.19
CA HIS A 72 2.67 -11.27 -13.30
C HIS A 72 2.13 -12.70 -13.28
N ASP A 73 0.86 -12.90 -13.62
CA ASP A 73 0.34 -14.25 -13.83
C ASP A 73 0.89 -14.81 -15.14
N ILE A 74 1.32 -16.06 -15.17
CA ILE A 74 1.74 -16.72 -16.41
C ILE A 74 0.59 -17.59 -16.91
N TYR A 75 0.14 -17.35 -18.15
CA TYR A 75 -0.74 -18.28 -18.83
C TYR A 75 0.07 -19.23 -19.70
N ALA A 76 -0.20 -20.52 -19.56
CA ALA A 76 0.32 -21.58 -20.41
C ALA A 76 -0.81 -22.12 -21.29
N ASN A 77 -0.65 -22.08 -22.61
CA ASN A 77 -1.61 -22.66 -23.53
C ASN A 77 -1.57 -24.21 -23.41
N PRO A 78 -2.65 -24.87 -22.97
CA PRO A 78 -2.65 -26.32 -22.76
C PRO A 78 -2.50 -27.14 -24.05
N ALA A 79 -2.77 -26.55 -25.21
CA ALA A 79 -2.70 -27.25 -26.50
C ALA A 79 -1.28 -27.34 -27.07
N ASN A 80 -0.40 -26.40 -26.75
CA ASN A 80 0.95 -26.33 -27.34
C ASN A 80 2.08 -26.01 -26.34
N GLY A 81 1.75 -25.79 -25.06
CA GLY A 81 2.70 -25.51 -23.98
C GLY A 81 3.34 -24.13 -24.00
N LYS A 82 3.01 -23.26 -24.96
CA LYS A 82 3.58 -21.90 -25.02
C LYS A 82 3.06 -21.06 -23.85
N GLN A 83 3.92 -20.19 -23.32
CA GLN A 83 3.65 -19.38 -22.14
C GLN A 83 3.86 -17.89 -22.40
N THR A 84 3.10 -17.05 -21.71
CA THR A 84 3.31 -15.59 -21.68
C THR A 84 2.81 -14.98 -20.37
N PRO A 85 3.44 -13.92 -19.85
CA PRO A 85 2.85 -13.12 -18.78
C PRO A 85 1.53 -12.50 -19.24
N ILE A 86 0.54 -12.57 -18.38
CA ILE A 86 -0.77 -11.94 -18.51
C ILE A 86 -0.82 -10.78 -17.51
N PRO A 87 -1.05 -9.55 -17.99
CA PRO A 87 -1.16 -8.40 -17.11
C PRO A 87 -2.47 -8.44 -16.31
N ARG A 88 -2.41 -8.05 -15.04
CA ARG A 88 -3.58 -7.90 -14.16
C ARG A 88 -4.15 -6.49 -14.29
N HIS A 89 -4.96 -6.27 -15.32
CA HIS A 89 -5.69 -5.01 -15.52
C HIS A 89 -7.17 -5.30 -15.79
N SER A 90 -8.06 -4.39 -15.41
CA SER A 90 -9.49 -4.47 -15.72
C SER A 90 -9.75 -4.37 -17.23
N GLU A 91 -8.90 -3.64 -17.95
CA GLU A 91 -8.95 -3.49 -19.41
C GLU A 91 -7.55 -3.63 -20.03
N ILE A 92 -7.48 -4.26 -21.20
CA ILE A 92 -6.25 -4.47 -21.95
C ILE A 92 -6.45 -3.93 -23.37
N LYS A 93 -5.47 -3.18 -23.88
CA LYS A 93 -5.47 -2.67 -25.26
C LYS A 93 -5.47 -3.84 -26.25
N ASP A 94 -6.25 -3.72 -27.33
CA ASP A 94 -6.36 -4.76 -28.39
C ASP A 94 -5.00 -5.19 -28.96
N THR A 95 -4.06 -4.25 -29.09
CA THR A 95 -2.71 -4.52 -29.59
C THR A 95 -1.95 -5.49 -28.67
N LEU A 96 -2.13 -5.39 -27.36
CA LEU A 96 -1.52 -6.29 -26.38
C LEU A 96 -2.20 -7.67 -26.43
N CYS A 97 -3.53 -7.73 -26.56
CA CYS A 97 -4.26 -8.97 -26.75
C CYS A 97 -3.80 -9.72 -28.01
N GLN A 98 -3.62 -9.02 -29.13
CA GLN A 98 -3.11 -9.60 -30.38
C GLN A 98 -1.69 -10.18 -30.22
N LEU A 99 -0.81 -9.46 -29.49
CA LEU A 99 0.54 -9.92 -29.21
C LEU A 99 0.54 -11.20 -28.36
N ILE A 100 -0.27 -11.23 -27.28
CA ILE A 100 -0.43 -12.38 -26.39
C ILE A 100 -0.92 -13.60 -27.19
N ARG A 101 -1.93 -13.43 -28.05
CA ARG A 101 -2.44 -14.51 -28.91
C ARG A 101 -1.36 -15.07 -29.84
N LYS A 102 -0.59 -14.18 -30.48
CA LYS A 102 0.53 -14.57 -31.35
C LYS A 102 1.59 -15.36 -30.58
N GLN A 103 1.94 -14.93 -29.37
CA GLN A 103 2.89 -15.62 -28.50
C GLN A 103 2.38 -17.01 -28.06
N LEU A 104 1.08 -17.12 -27.77
CA LEU A 104 0.43 -18.38 -27.39
C LEU A 104 0.08 -19.28 -28.58
N GLY A 105 0.19 -18.80 -29.82
CA GLY A 105 -0.20 -19.53 -31.02
C GLY A 105 -1.72 -19.75 -31.14
N LEU A 106 -2.50 -18.73 -30.78
CA LEU A 106 -3.98 -18.65 -30.86
C LEU A 106 -4.46 -17.70 -31.97
#